data_AF-A0A7J9L266-F1
#
_entry.id   AF-A0A7J9L266-F1
#
_cell.length_a   1.000
_cell.length_b   1.000
_cell.length_c   1.000
_cell.angle_alpha   90.00
_cell.angle_beta   90.00
_cell.angle_gamma   90.00
#
_symmetry.space_group_name_H-M   'P 1'
#
loop_
_entity.id
_entity.type
_entity.pdbx_description
1 polymer ?
#
loop_
_entity_poly.entity_id
_entity_poly.type
_entity_poly.pdbx_seq_one_letter_code
_entity_poly.pdbx_strand_id
1 'polypeptide(L)' 'MYIRVKRSKTTYFIQCDPTETTLDIKQKLHTLIDQPVNDQRLILMSTGDILEDSKTLADQKV' A
#
# COMPACT_ATOMS: atom_id res chain seq x y z
N MET A 1 -10.31 8.23 0.84
CA MET A 1 -9.27 8.61 1.84
C MET A 1 -7.90 8.70 1.16
N TYR A 2 -6.87 9.18 1.85
CA TYR A 2 -5.49 9.15 1.35
C TYR A 2 -4.61 8.41 2.34
N ILE A 3 -3.78 7.50 1.84
CA ILE A 3 -2.73 6.86 2.63
C ILE A 3 -1.37 7.42 2.24
N ARG A 4 -0.47 7.44 3.22
CA ARG A 4 0.90 7.89 3.04
C ARG A 4 1.83 6.68 2.92
N VAL A 5 2.39 6.47 1.74
CA VAL A 5 3.38 5.41 1.49
C VAL A 5 4.77 6.03 1.48
N LYS A 6 5.66 5.55 2.35
CA LYS A 6 7.06 5.97 2.39
C LYS A 6 7.95 4.91 1.75
N ARG A 7 8.80 5.33 0.81
CA ARG A 7 9.84 4.47 0.22
C ARG A 7 11.12 5.25 0.10
N SER A 8 12.19 4.75 0.74
CA SER A 8 13.48 5.43 0.83
C SER A 8 13.33 6.86 1.41
N LYS A 9 13.44 7.90 0.57
CA LYS A 9 13.26 9.31 0.95
C LYS A 9 12.06 9.98 0.29
N THR A 10 11.26 9.20 -0.45
CA THR A 10 10.07 9.70 -1.17
C THR A 10 8.81 9.30 -0.43
N THR A 11 7.86 10.24 -0.39
CA THR A 11 6.54 10.02 0.19
C THR A 11 5.50 10.14 -0.92
N TYR A 12 4.66 9.12 -1.06
CA TYR A 12 3.55 9.07 -2.01
C TYR A 12 2.24 9.21 -1.24
N PHE A 13 1.34 10.04 -1.75
CA PHE A 13 -0.03 10.15 -1.27
C PHE A 13 -0.94 9.40 -2.23
N ILE A 14 -1.40 8.23 -1.81
CA ILE A 14 -2.24 7.36 -2.64
C ILE A 14 -3.69 7.56 -2.24
N GLN A 15 -4.51 7.97 -3.19
CA GLN A 15 -5.95 8.00 -3.00
C GLN A 15 -6.48 6.57 -2.98
N CYS A 16 -7.23 6.23 -1.95
CA CYS A 16 -7.80 4.91 -1.80
C CYS A 16 -9.12 4.91 -1.01
N ASP A 17 -9.79 3.77 -1.03
CA ASP A 17 -10.98 3.48 -0.23
C ASP A 17 -10.67 2.37 0.80
N PRO A 18 -11.22 2.40 2.02
CA PRO A 18 -11.06 1.32 2.99
C PRO A 18 -11.44 -0.08 2.46
N THR A 19 -12.33 -0.17 1.46
CA THR A 19 -12.72 -1.46 0.85
C THR A 19 -11.71 -1.98 -0.17
N GLU A 20 -10.77 -1.15 -0.63
CA GLU A 20 -9.73 -1.60 -1.56
C GLU A 20 -8.76 -2.56 -0.88
N THR A 21 -8.23 -3.48 -1.68
CA THR A 21 -7.25 -4.46 -1.22
C THR A 21 -5.84 -3.89 -1.24
N THR A 22 -4.94 -4.54 -0.52
CA THR A 22 -3.51 -4.21 -0.59
C THR A 22 -2.98 -4.37 -2.02
N LEU A 23 -3.51 -5.34 -2.77
CA LEU A 23 -3.17 -5.53 -4.18
C LEU A 23 -3.52 -4.29 -5.03
N ASP A 24 -4.70 -3.71 -4.83
CA ASP A 24 -5.12 -2.49 -5.54
C ASP A 24 -4.16 -1.33 -5.27
N ILE A 25 -3.68 -1.20 -4.02
CA ILE A 25 -2.70 -0.17 -3.66
C ILE A 25 -1.34 -0.43 -4.33
N LYS A 26 -0.88 -1.68 -4.37
CA LYS A 26 0.37 -2.03 -5.09
C LYS A 26 0.27 -1.73 -6.59
N GLN A 27 -0.90 -1.94 -7.21
CA GLN A 27 -1.12 -1.57 -8.61
C GLN A 27 -1.03 -0.05 -8.82
N LYS A 28 -1.64 0.75 -7.94
CA LYS A 28 -1.50 2.22 -7.99
C LYS A 28 -0.04 2.66 -7.82
N LEU A 29 0.70 2.01 -6.92
CA LEU A 29 2.10 2.28 -6.72
C LEU A 29 2.96 1.88 -7.93
N HIS A 30 2.65 0.75 -8.58
CA HIS A 30 3.38 0.29 -9.77
C HIS A 30 3.49 1.40 -10.82
N THR A 31 2.40 2.10 -11.11
CA THR A 31 2.37 3.24 -12.05
C THR A 31 3.25 4.43 -11.61
N LEU A 32 3.46 4.60 -10.29
CA LEU A 32 4.22 5.73 -9.75
C LEU A 32 5.71 5.45 -9.57
N ILE A 33 6.06 4.19 -9.28
CA ILE A 33 7.43 3.81 -8.91
C ILE A 33 8.11 2.88 -9.93
N ASP A 34 7.39 2.48 -10.98
CA ASP A 34 7.84 1.56 -12.03
C ASP A 34 8.41 0.24 -11.49
N GLN A 35 7.79 -0.28 -10.41
CA GLN A 35 8.17 -1.55 -9.79
C GLN A 35 7.03 -2.56 -9.95
N PRO A 36 7.28 -3.79 -10.43
CA PRO A 36 6.27 -4.84 -10.48
C PRO A 36 5.61 -5.08 -9.13
N VAL A 37 4.29 -5.30 -9.12
CA VAL A 37 3.48 -5.56 -7.91
C VAL A 37 4.05 -6.70 -7.06
N ASN A 38 4.57 -7.75 -7.70
CA ASN A 38 5.14 -8.92 -7.03
C ASN A 38 6.44 -8.60 -6.26
N ASP A 39 7.16 -7.55 -6.65
CA ASP A 39 8.36 -7.08 -5.97
C ASP A 39 8.06 -5.98 -4.93
N GLN A 40 6.78 -5.68 -4.72
CA GLN A 40 6.36 -4.70 -3.72
C GLN A 40 5.94 -5.39 -2.42
N ARG A 41 6.46 -4.89 -1.30
CA ARG A 41 6.05 -5.27 0.05
C ARG A 41 5.58 -4.02 0.80
N LEU A 42 4.32 -4.00 1.18
CA LEU A 42 3.75 -2.94 2.01
C LEU A 42 3.81 -3.38 3.47
N ILE A 43 4.27 -2.48 4.32
CA ILE A 43 4.43 -2.71 5.75
C ILE A 43 3.67 -1.61 6.49
N LEU A 44 2.82 -2.00 7.43
CA LEU A 44 2.12 -1.06 8.29
C LEU A 44 3.13 -0.47 9.28
N MET A 45 3.46 0.81 9.16
CA MET A 45 4.50 1.44 10.01
C MET A 45 4.19 1.38 11.50
N SER A 46 2.92 1.31 11.90
CA SER A 46 2.52 1.32 13.31
C SER A 46 2.85 0.01 14.03
N THR A 47 2.74 -1.12 13.33
CA THR A 47 2.92 -2.46 13.92
C THR A 47 4.12 -3.22 13.36
N GLY A 48 4.60 -2.82 12.18
CA GLY A 48 5.62 -3.56 11.42
C GLY A 48 5.07 -4.74 10.64
N ASP A 49 3.75 -4.94 10.63
CA ASP A 49 3.13 -6.07 9.93
C ASP A 49 3.18 -5.91 8.42
N ILE A 50 3.43 -7.02 7.73
CA ILE A 50 3.36 -7.09 6.26
C ILE A 50 1.89 -7.17 5.86
N LEU A 51 1.47 -6.29 4.96
CA LEU A 51 0.11 -6.30 4.45
C LEU A 51 -0.10 -7.44 3.44
N GLU A 52 -1.22 -8.14 3.58
CA GLU A 52 -1.64 -9.25 2.71
C GLU A 52 -2.45 -8.75 1.52
N ASP A 53 -2.11 -9.25 0.34
CA ASP A 53 -2.69 -8.81 -0.94
C ASP A 53 -4.19 -9.05 -1.06
N SER A 54 -4.70 -10.11 -0.41
CA SER A 54 -6.12 -10.48 -0.42
C SER A 54 -6.97 -9.70 0.58
N LYS A 55 -6.37 -9.01 1.55
CA LYS A 55 -7.09 -8.29 2.59
C LYS A 55 -7.32 -6.83 2.21
N THR A 56 -8.45 -6.30 2.65
CA THR A 56 -8.77 -4.88 2.51
C THR A 56 -7.89 -4.02 3.41
N LEU A 57 -7.81 -2.73 3.12
CA LEU A 57 -7.17 -1.76 3.98
C LEU A 57 -7.87 -1.69 5.35
N ALA A 58 -9.20 -1.73 5.36
CA ALA A 58 -9.98 -1.73 6.60
C ALA A 58 -9.70 -2.96 7.48
N ASP A 59 -9.64 -4.16 6.89
CA ASP A 59 -9.35 -5.40 7.64
C ASP A 59 -7.99 -5.36 8.33
N GLN A 60 -7.04 -4.64 7.73
CA GLN A 60 -5.68 -4.51 8.22
C GLN A 60 -5.45 -3.23 9.01
N LYS A 61 -6.52 -2.46 9.28
CA LYS A 61 -6.51 -1.23 10.09
C LYS A 61 -5.54 -0.18 9.57
N VAL A 62 -5.43 -0.06 8.24
CA VAL A 62 -4.69 0.98 7.53
C VAL A 62 -5.56 2.23 7.41
#